data_AF-A0A6L5QQW1-F1
#
_entry.id   AF-A0A6L5QQW1-F1
#
_cell.length_a   1.000
_cell.length_b   1.000
_cell.length_c   1.000
_cell.angle_alpha   90.00
_cell.angle_beta   90.00
_cell.angle_gamma   90.00
#
_symmetry.space_group_name_H-M   'P 1'
#
loop_
_entity.id
_entity.type
_entity.pdbx_description
1 polymer ?
#
loop_
_entity_poly.entity_id
_entity_poly.type
_entity_poly.pdbx_seq_one_letter_code
_entity_poly.pdbx_strand_id
1 'polypeptide(L)'
;MSKFHPLTIANVRNETRDTIAVTFAVPDALRDSFAFQQGQHLTLRAQIGDEDVRRSYSICSAVQDGALRVAIKRTQGGLFSSWANDNLQAGHTIDVMPPMGHFNVPLDAANKKHYLAFAAGSGITPILSIIKTTLATEPESQFTLFYGNRASSSVIFRDELSDLKDTYMGRLKLAYVMSREQQDIELFNGRITKDKAAQFLQYWVRADDIDVAFICGPEDMMHGVSEALQEAGLAKSQIKVELFAASIPKHAHQPRAASAAAATHQQTEVTVIMDGNAAIFTMEQDKESLLDAGLRAGLDMRYSCKGGVCSTCRCKVIEGKVDMDVNYALEDYEIARGYVLSCQSFPTTARVVIDFDQAE
;
A
#
# COMPACT_ATOMS: atom_id res chain seq x y z
N MET A 1 -18.35 -11.90 -3.46
CA MET A 1 -17.14 -12.69 -3.74
C MET A 1 -16.07 -11.77 -4.31
N SER A 2 -14.81 -11.94 -3.89
CA SER A 2 -13.69 -11.19 -4.47
C SER A 2 -13.65 -11.39 -6.00
N LYS A 3 -13.96 -10.34 -6.77
CA LYS A 3 -13.95 -10.42 -8.23
C LYS A 3 -12.51 -10.33 -8.74
N PHE A 4 -11.89 -11.48 -8.89
CA PHE A 4 -10.62 -11.62 -9.60
C PHE A 4 -10.88 -11.70 -11.11
N HIS A 5 -10.02 -11.04 -11.87
CA HIS A 5 -9.99 -11.10 -13.31
C HIS A 5 -8.70 -11.77 -13.76
N PRO A 6 -8.76 -12.82 -14.60
CA PRO A 6 -7.57 -13.40 -15.18
C PRO A 6 -6.98 -12.41 -16.20
N LEU A 7 -5.78 -11.90 -15.92
CA LEU A 7 -5.04 -11.03 -16.83
C LEU A 7 -3.81 -11.74 -17.37
N THR A 8 -3.59 -11.59 -18.68
CA THR A 8 -2.35 -12.06 -19.31
C THR A 8 -1.20 -11.12 -18.95
N ILE A 9 -0.06 -11.69 -18.60
CA ILE A 9 1.18 -10.95 -18.40
C ILE A 9 1.75 -10.60 -19.77
N ALA A 10 1.72 -9.32 -20.12
CA ALA A 10 2.25 -8.82 -21.37
C ALA A 10 3.78 -8.82 -21.38
N ASN A 11 4.40 -8.48 -20.23
CA ASN A 11 5.85 -8.36 -20.11
C ASN A 11 6.32 -8.63 -18.66
N VAL A 12 7.50 -9.21 -18.52
CA VAL A 12 8.25 -9.31 -17.26
C VAL A 12 9.68 -8.82 -17.51
N ARG A 13 10.11 -7.80 -16.77
CA ARG A 13 11.46 -7.22 -16.87
C ARG A 13 12.15 -7.26 -15.51
N ASN A 14 13.43 -7.59 -15.46
CA ASN A 14 14.23 -7.43 -14.24
C ASN A 14 14.60 -5.96 -14.06
N GLU A 15 14.20 -5.34 -12.95
CA GLU A 15 14.63 -3.99 -12.56
C GLU A 15 15.93 -4.03 -11.76
N THR A 16 16.07 -5.05 -10.91
CA THR A 16 17.29 -5.36 -10.16
C THR A 16 17.45 -6.89 -10.11
N ARG A 17 18.53 -7.37 -9.49
CA ARG A 17 18.74 -8.82 -9.28
C ARG A 17 17.58 -9.49 -8.51
N ASP A 18 16.88 -8.74 -7.66
CA ASP A 18 15.86 -9.23 -6.74
C ASP A 18 14.49 -8.60 -6.97
N THR A 19 14.26 -7.90 -8.09
CA THR A 19 13.00 -7.23 -8.39
C THR A 19 12.64 -7.36 -9.86
N ILE A 20 11.43 -7.85 -10.12
CA ILE A 20 10.82 -7.82 -11.46
C ILE A 20 9.73 -6.75 -11.55
N ALA A 21 9.58 -6.15 -12.72
CA ALA A 21 8.40 -5.39 -13.12
C ALA A 21 7.51 -6.26 -14.03
N VAL A 22 6.22 -6.33 -13.71
CA VAL A 22 5.23 -7.16 -14.41
C VAL A 22 4.18 -6.23 -15.00
N THR A 23 4.00 -6.29 -16.32
CA THR A 23 2.97 -5.53 -17.04
C THR A 23 1.84 -6.45 -17.46
N PHE A 24 0.60 -6.04 -17.20
CA PHE A 24 -0.60 -6.79 -17.55
C PHE A 24 -1.23 -6.27 -18.84
N ALA A 25 -1.68 -7.18 -19.69
CA ALA A 25 -2.58 -6.87 -20.78
C ALA A 25 -4.01 -6.80 -20.22
N VAL A 26 -4.59 -5.60 -20.19
CA VAL A 26 -5.98 -5.37 -19.79
C VAL A 26 -6.87 -5.48 -21.02
N PRO A 27 -7.78 -6.46 -21.11
CA PRO A 27 -8.75 -6.55 -22.21
C PRO A 27 -9.63 -5.31 -22.30
N ASP A 28 -10.07 -4.95 -23.51
CA ASP A 28 -10.90 -3.75 -23.73
C ASP A 28 -12.16 -3.71 -22.85
N ALA A 29 -12.81 -4.86 -22.66
CA ALA A 29 -13.99 -5.01 -21.81
C ALA A 29 -13.73 -4.76 -20.31
N LEU A 30 -12.47 -4.73 -19.87
CA LEU A 30 -12.06 -4.52 -18.48
C LEU A 30 -11.37 -3.17 -18.26
N ARG A 31 -11.21 -2.34 -19.29
CA ARG A 31 -10.50 -1.04 -19.18
C ARG A 31 -11.06 -0.16 -18.07
N ASP A 32 -12.38 0.01 -18.01
CA ASP A 32 -13.02 0.85 -16.99
C ASP A 32 -12.85 0.28 -15.58
N SER A 33 -12.88 -1.06 -15.44
CA SER A 33 -12.68 -1.73 -14.15
C SER A 33 -11.23 -1.65 -13.65
N PHE A 34 -10.27 -1.44 -14.55
CA PHE A 34 -8.84 -1.33 -14.22
C PHE A 34 -8.30 0.09 -14.39
N ALA A 35 -9.17 1.07 -14.61
CA ALA A 35 -8.81 2.48 -14.47
C ALA A 35 -8.33 2.73 -13.03
N PHE A 36 -7.23 3.46 -12.87
CA PHE A 36 -6.61 3.68 -11.59
C PHE A 36 -6.20 5.15 -11.40
N GLN A 37 -6.03 5.53 -10.14
CA GLN A 37 -5.36 6.75 -9.73
C GLN A 37 -3.93 6.43 -9.29
N GLN A 38 -3.02 7.39 -9.43
CA GLN A 38 -1.64 7.24 -8.99
C GLN A 38 -1.57 6.80 -7.53
N GLY A 39 -0.60 5.93 -7.20
CA GLY A 39 -0.44 5.41 -5.84
C GLY A 39 -1.40 4.27 -5.45
N GLN A 40 -2.34 3.87 -6.31
CA GLN A 40 -3.13 2.65 -6.10
C GLN A 40 -2.31 1.36 -6.30
N HIS A 41 -2.84 0.25 -5.82
CA HIS A 41 -2.24 -1.08 -5.91
C HIS A 41 -3.20 -2.12 -6.49
N LEU A 42 -2.64 -3.25 -6.92
CA LEU A 42 -3.38 -4.41 -7.37
C LEU A 42 -3.19 -5.55 -6.37
N THR A 43 -4.24 -6.35 -6.16
CA THR A 43 -4.12 -7.63 -5.45
C THR A 43 -4.03 -8.76 -6.47
N LEU A 44 -2.91 -9.47 -6.44
CA LEU A 44 -2.61 -10.61 -7.28
C LEU A 44 -2.88 -11.90 -6.49
N ARG A 45 -3.43 -12.91 -7.16
CA ARG A 45 -3.69 -14.23 -6.59
C ARG A 45 -3.01 -15.31 -7.42
N ALA A 46 -2.35 -16.25 -6.74
CA ALA A 46 -1.78 -17.43 -7.35
C ALA A 46 -1.93 -18.63 -6.42
N GLN A 47 -2.17 -19.80 -7.02
CA GLN A 47 -2.06 -21.08 -6.31
C GLN A 47 -0.59 -21.47 -6.25
N ILE A 48 0.00 -21.50 -5.05
CA ILE A 48 1.41 -21.85 -4.83
C ILE A 48 1.45 -23.08 -3.94
N GLY A 49 1.67 -24.25 -4.55
CA GLY A 49 1.45 -25.53 -3.88
C GLY A 49 -0.04 -25.70 -3.52
N ASP A 50 -0.33 -25.98 -2.26
CA ASP A 50 -1.70 -26.15 -1.76
C ASP A 50 -2.33 -24.85 -1.22
N GLU A 51 -1.61 -23.72 -1.29
CA GLU A 51 -2.07 -22.43 -0.75
C GLU A 51 -2.61 -21.47 -1.84
N ASP A 52 -3.80 -20.90 -1.60
CA ASP A 52 -4.30 -19.69 -2.30
C ASP A 52 -3.58 -18.47 -1.70
N VAL A 53 -2.58 -17.97 -2.43
CA VAL A 53 -1.74 -16.87 -1.97
C VAL A 53 -2.12 -15.57 -2.68
N ARG A 54 -2.55 -14.59 -1.88
CA ARG A 54 -2.94 -13.25 -2.33
C ARG A 54 -1.95 -12.20 -1.84
N ARG A 55 -1.44 -11.34 -2.72
CA ARG A 55 -0.53 -10.25 -2.34
C ARG A 55 -0.80 -8.98 -3.12
N SER A 56 -0.68 -7.85 -2.43
CA SER A 56 -0.87 -6.52 -3.01
C SER A 56 0.45 -5.89 -3.43
N TYR A 57 0.47 -5.27 -4.61
CA TYR A 57 1.64 -4.58 -5.17
C TYR A 57 1.20 -3.25 -5.78
N SER A 58 1.85 -2.15 -5.39
CA SER A 58 1.53 -0.82 -5.90
C SER A 58 1.80 -0.72 -7.40
N ILE A 59 0.91 -0.05 -8.10
CA ILE A 59 1.07 0.28 -9.52
C ILE A 59 2.23 1.26 -9.64
N CYS A 60 3.15 1.01 -10.58
CA CYS A 60 4.38 1.77 -10.79
C CYS A 60 4.46 2.40 -12.19
N SER A 61 3.31 2.61 -12.82
CA SER A 61 3.13 3.36 -14.07
C SER A 61 2.34 4.65 -13.81
N ALA A 62 2.46 5.62 -14.72
CA ALA A 62 1.61 6.80 -14.72
C ALA A 62 0.20 6.44 -15.19
N VAL A 63 -0.81 7.19 -14.75
CA VAL A 63 -2.19 7.04 -15.26
C VAL A 63 -2.23 7.23 -16.78
N GLN A 64 -1.39 8.12 -17.30
CA GLN A 64 -1.30 8.47 -18.72
C GLN A 64 -0.54 7.42 -19.56
N ASP A 65 0.22 6.51 -18.95
CA ASP A 65 1.02 5.51 -19.68
C ASP A 65 0.12 4.47 -20.39
N GLY A 66 -1.14 4.33 -19.97
CA GLY A 66 -2.05 3.30 -20.47
C GLY A 66 -1.58 1.87 -20.18
N ALA A 67 -0.60 1.70 -19.30
CA ALA A 67 -0.02 0.42 -18.92
C ALA A 67 -0.33 0.12 -17.45
N LEU A 68 -0.76 -1.11 -17.18
CA LEU A 68 -0.96 -1.59 -15.81
C LEU A 68 0.28 -2.39 -15.39
N ARG A 69 1.16 -1.77 -14.59
CA ARG A 69 2.47 -2.34 -14.22
C ARG A 69 2.68 -2.31 -12.72
N VAL A 70 3.17 -3.41 -12.14
CA VAL A 70 3.60 -3.50 -10.74
C VAL A 70 5.04 -3.97 -10.64
N ALA A 71 5.71 -3.72 -9.51
CA ALA A 71 7.02 -4.29 -9.24
C ALA A 71 6.98 -5.23 -8.03
N ILE A 72 7.64 -6.37 -8.14
CA ILE A 72 7.67 -7.43 -7.14
C ILE A 72 9.12 -7.66 -6.71
N LYS A 73 9.49 -7.06 -5.58
CA LYS A 73 10.78 -7.33 -4.94
C LYS A 73 10.72 -8.60 -4.11
N ARG A 74 11.72 -9.48 -4.25
CA ARG A 74 11.88 -10.66 -3.38
C ARG A 74 12.03 -10.23 -1.93
N THR A 75 11.19 -10.81 -1.08
CA THR A 75 11.27 -10.66 0.37
C THR A 75 11.89 -11.93 0.94
N GLN A 76 12.82 -11.82 1.89
CA GLN A 76 13.39 -12.98 2.55
C GLN A 76 12.28 -13.78 3.25
N GLY A 77 12.16 -15.07 2.94
CA GLY A 77 11.08 -15.93 3.45
C GLY A 77 9.69 -15.64 2.88
N GLY A 78 9.56 -14.76 1.88
CA GLY A 78 8.30 -14.44 1.24
C GLY A 78 7.91 -15.50 0.19
N LEU A 79 6.76 -16.16 0.38
CA LEU A 79 6.25 -17.18 -0.52
C LEU A 79 5.95 -16.62 -1.93
N PHE A 80 5.03 -15.67 -2.03
CA PHE A 80 4.62 -15.10 -3.31
C PHE A 80 5.74 -14.34 -4.02
N SER A 81 6.48 -13.47 -3.32
CA SER A 81 7.50 -12.64 -3.97
C SER A 81 8.67 -13.46 -4.50
N SER A 82 9.03 -14.56 -3.84
CA SER A 82 10.02 -15.51 -4.36
C SER A 82 9.46 -16.25 -5.57
N TRP A 83 8.30 -16.89 -5.43
CA TRP A 83 7.64 -17.60 -6.52
C TRP A 83 7.47 -16.72 -7.77
N ALA A 84 7.02 -15.46 -7.59
CA ALA A 84 6.77 -14.56 -8.69
C ALA A 84 8.05 -14.23 -9.49
N ASN A 85 9.16 -13.95 -8.78
CA ASN A 85 10.44 -13.69 -9.42
C ASN A 85 11.06 -14.95 -10.08
N ASP A 86 10.65 -16.15 -9.68
CA ASP A 86 11.12 -17.42 -10.27
C ASP A 86 10.25 -17.90 -11.43
N ASN A 87 8.95 -17.59 -11.43
CA ASN A 87 7.96 -18.27 -12.28
C ASN A 87 7.15 -17.35 -13.20
N LEU A 88 7.04 -16.05 -12.92
CA LEU A 88 6.26 -15.17 -13.80
C LEU A 88 7.02 -14.90 -15.11
N GLN A 89 6.32 -15.10 -16.22
CA GLN A 89 6.82 -14.90 -17.57
C GLN A 89 5.74 -14.27 -18.44
N ALA A 90 6.14 -13.60 -19.51
CA ALA A 90 5.18 -13.09 -20.50
C ALA A 90 4.36 -14.24 -21.09
N GLY A 91 3.07 -14.00 -21.34
CA GLY A 91 2.10 -14.99 -21.80
C GLY A 91 1.43 -15.78 -20.67
N HIS A 92 1.96 -15.81 -19.45
CA HIS A 92 1.26 -16.41 -18.31
C HIS A 92 0.00 -15.62 -17.97
N THR A 93 -0.97 -16.29 -17.35
CA THR A 93 -2.18 -15.65 -16.81
C THR A 93 -2.13 -15.67 -15.30
N ILE A 94 -2.53 -14.57 -14.67
CA ILE A 94 -2.65 -14.48 -13.22
C ILE A 94 -3.96 -13.76 -12.84
N ASP A 95 -4.54 -14.15 -11.71
CA ASP A 95 -5.74 -13.53 -11.19
C ASP A 95 -5.40 -12.18 -10.53
N VAL A 96 -6.09 -11.12 -10.94
CA VAL A 96 -5.87 -9.76 -10.47
C VAL A 96 -7.19 -9.11 -10.09
N MET A 97 -7.26 -8.48 -8.91
CA MET A 97 -8.38 -7.62 -8.54
C MET A 97 -8.24 -6.23 -9.17
N PRO A 98 -9.36 -5.52 -9.40
CA PRO A 98 -9.34 -4.10 -9.72
C PRO A 98 -8.45 -3.26 -8.77
N PRO A 99 -7.92 -2.12 -9.25
CA PRO A 99 -7.12 -1.21 -8.44
C PRO A 99 -7.82 -0.77 -7.15
N MET A 100 -7.05 -0.70 -6.05
CA MET A 100 -7.50 -0.26 -4.74
C MET A 100 -6.46 0.65 -4.08
N GLY A 101 -6.87 1.39 -3.04
CA GLY A 101 -6.00 2.21 -2.21
C GLY A 101 -6.17 3.71 -2.44
N HIS A 102 -5.67 4.49 -1.46
CA HIS A 102 -5.88 5.94 -1.36
C HIS A 102 -4.58 6.71 -1.10
N PHE A 103 -3.42 6.14 -1.45
CA PHE A 103 -2.12 6.78 -1.27
C PHE A 103 -1.87 7.83 -2.35
N ASN A 104 -2.73 8.84 -2.42
CA ASN A 104 -2.74 9.86 -3.46
C ASN A 104 -3.37 11.17 -2.99
N VAL A 105 -3.32 12.19 -3.86
CA VAL A 105 -4.09 13.42 -3.70
C VAL A 105 -4.72 13.79 -5.04
N PRO A 106 -5.85 14.52 -5.04
CA PRO A 106 -6.42 15.08 -6.27
C PRO A 106 -5.41 16.00 -6.97
N LEU A 107 -5.35 15.89 -8.30
CA LEU A 107 -4.47 16.69 -9.16
C LEU A 107 -5.31 17.61 -10.03
N ASP A 108 -4.78 18.81 -10.30
CA ASP A 108 -5.41 19.80 -11.17
C ASP A 108 -4.33 20.57 -11.94
N ALA A 109 -4.57 20.83 -13.23
CA ALA A 109 -3.59 21.51 -14.09
C ALA A 109 -3.26 22.95 -13.64
N ALA A 110 -4.14 23.60 -12.86
CA ALA A 110 -3.91 24.92 -12.29
C ALA A 110 -3.08 24.91 -11.00
N ASN A 111 -2.85 23.73 -10.41
CA ASN A 111 -2.03 23.62 -9.20
C ASN A 111 -0.58 24.04 -9.48
N LYS A 112 0.02 24.70 -8.48
CA LYS A 112 1.42 25.14 -8.45
C LYS A 112 2.05 24.70 -7.13
N LYS A 113 2.16 23.39 -6.94
CA LYS A 113 2.53 22.79 -5.66
C LYS A 113 3.96 22.28 -5.65
N HIS A 114 4.54 22.19 -4.47
CA HIS A 114 5.75 21.40 -4.24
C HIS A 114 5.40 20.11 -3.49
N TYR A 115 5.63 19.00 -4.17
CA TYR A 115 5.53 17.67 -3.59
C TYR A 115 6.89 17.18 -3.09
N LEU A 116 6.89 16.55 -1.92
CA LEU A 116 8.04 15.86 -1.37
C LEU A 116 7.77 14.36 -1.29
N ALA A 117 8.76 13.52 -1.60
CA ALA A 117 8.70 12.10 -1.32
C ALA A 117 9.95 11.59 -0.61
N PHE A 118 9.71 10.71 0.36
CA PHE A 118 10.72 9.83 0.94
C PHE A 118 10.35 8.39 0.61
N ALA A 119 11.21 7.73 -0.17
CA ALA A 119 11.04 6.32 -0.52
C ALA A 119 12.23 5.51 -0.02
N ALA A 120 12.03 4.22 0.24
CA ALA A 120 13.15 3.30 0.42
C ALA A 120 12.88 1.91 -0.17
N GLY A 121 13.88 1.37 -0.87
CA GLY A 121 13.78 0.06 -1.54
C GLY A 121 12.57 -0.02 -2.46
N SER A 122 11.70 -1.02 -2.26
CA SER A 122 10.48 -1.20 -3.07
C SER A 122 9.40 -0.15 -2.82
N GLY A 123 9.50 0.67 -1.77
CA GLY A 123 8.57 1.78 -1.54
C GLY A 123 8.58 2.85 -2.65
N ILE A 124 9.51 2.75 -3.60
CA ILE A 124 9.50 3.56 -4.82
C ILE A 124 8.30 3.26 -5.74
N THR A 125 7.67 2.08 -5.66
CA THR A 125 6.62 1.68 -6.61
C THR A 125 5.43 2.65 -6.67
N PRO A 126 4.74 2.96 -5.55
CA PRO A 126 3.67 3.94 -5.60
C PRO A 126 4.20 5.35 -5.89
N ILE A 127 5.37 5.69 -5.34
CA ILE A 127 5.99 7.01 -5.48
C ILE A 127 6.33 7.30 -6.94
N LEU A 128 6.78 6.32 -7.72
CA LEU A 128 7.03 6.45 -9.15
C LEU A 128 5.72 6.77 -9.90
N SER A 129 4.65 6.04 -9.61
CA SER A 129 3.32 6.33 -10.20
C SER A 129 2.85 7.74 -9.87
N ILE A 130 3.03 8.16 -8.62
CA ILE A 130 2.68 9.51 -8.15
C ILE A 130 3.51 10.58 -8.89
N ILE A 131 4.84 10.46 -8.90
CA ILE A 131 5.73 11.42 -9.56
C ILE A 131 5.37 11.58 -11.03
N LYS A 132 5.27 10.46 -11.77
CA LYS A 132 4.97 10.50 -13.20
C LYS A 132 3.63 11.16 -13.48
N THR A 133 2.60 10.76 -12.74
CA THR A 133 1.24 11.28 -12.95
C THR A 133 1.15 12.76 -12.57
N THR A 134 1.72 13.16 -11.43
CA THR A 134 1.72 14.56 -10.97
C THR A 134 2.44 15.48 -11.95
N LEU A 135 3.65 15.13 -12.41
CA LEU A 135 4.42 16.01 -13.31
C LEU A 135 3.79 16.14 -14.69
N ALA A 136 3.08 15.10 -15.16
CA ALA A 136 2.31 15.12 -16.39
C ALA A 136 1.01 15.93 -16.28
N THR A 137 0.31 15.85 -15.15
CA THR A 137 -0.99 16.52 -14.95
C THR A 137 -0.85 17.99 -14.55
N GLU A 138 0.12 18.32 -13.71
CA GLU A 138 0.26 19.67 -13.11
C GLU A 138 1.51 20.36 -13.67
N PRO A 139 1.43 21.11 -14.79
CA PRO A 139 2.60 21.64 -15.50
C PRO A 139 3.46 22.64 -14.70
N GLU A 140 2.89 23.26 -13.66
CA GLU A 140 3.55 24.28 -12.83
C GLU A 140 4.02 23.73 -11.47
N SER A 141 3.71 22.48 -11.15
CA SER A 141 4.13 21.84 -9.89
C SER A 141 5.53 21.24 -10.00
N GLN A 142 6.20 21.10 -8.86
CA GLN A 142 7.54 20.50 -8.73
C GLN A 142 7.53 19.33 -7.74
N PHE A 143 8.50 18.43 -7.86
CA PHE A 143 8.62 17.23 -7.05
C PHE A 143 10.07 17.04 -6.58
N THR A 144 10.26 16.80 -5.28
CA THR A 144 11.55 16.34 -4.74
C THR A 144 11.43 14.93 -4.20
N LEU A 145 12.34 14.03 -4.59
CA LEU A 145 12.43 12.67 -4.09
C LEU A 145 13.77 12.42 -3.38
N PHE A 146 13.70 12.00 -2.12
CA PHE A 146 14.80 11.38 -1.38
C PHE A 146 14.60 9.86 -1.36
N TYR A 147 15.50 9.12 -2.02
CA TYR A 147 15.34 7.68 -2.23
C TYR A 147 16.46 6.85 -1.57
N GLY A 148 16.11 6.17 -0.49
CA GLY A 148 16.98 5.30 0.30
C GLY A 148 17.18 3.91 -0.31
N ASN A 149 18.45 3.54 -0.50
CA ASN A 149 18.86 2.29 -1.13
C ASN A 149 20.06 1.65 -0.40
N ARG A 150 20.36 0.39 -0.72
CA ARG A 150 21.58 -0.26 -0.19
C ARG A 150 22.81 0.22 -0.95
N ALA A 151 22.75 0.12 -2.27
CA ALA A 151 23.79 0.52 -3.20
C ALA A 151 23.14 0.89 -4.54
N SER A 152 23.91 1.51 -5.43
CA SER A 152 23.54 1.87 -6.79
C SER A 152 22.95 0.71 -7.61
N SER A 153 23.42 -0.52 -7.36
CA SER A 153 22.92 -1.75 -8.02
C SER A 153 21.55 -2.23 -7.52
N SER A 154 21.06 -1.67 -6.43
CA SER A 154 19.77 -2.02 -5.80
C SER A 154 18.68 -0.97 -6.00
N VAL A 155 18.98 0.10 -6.75
CA VAL A 155 18.05 1.18 -7.06
C VAL A 155 17.04 0.66 -8.09
N ILE A 156 15.81 0.41 -7.63
CA ILE A 156 14.72 -0.03 -8.51
C ILE A 156 14.28 1.17 -9.36
N PHE A 157 14.05 0.95 -10.65
CA PHE A 157 13.70 1.99 -11.63
C PHE A 157 14.74 3.11 -11.79
N ARG A 158 16.04 2.82 -11.59
CA ARG A 158 17.10 3.82 -11.70
C ARG A 158 17.06 4.57 -13.04
N ASP A 159 17.04 3.83 -14.14
CA ASP A 159 17.09 4.41 -15.48
C ASP A 159 15.82 5.22 -15.78
N GLU A 160 14.65 4.71 -15.40
CA GLU A 160 13.38 5.42 -15.57
C GLU A 160 13.30 6.71 -14.73
N LEU A 161 13.88 6.72 -13.52
CA LEU A 161 13.98 7.93 -12.70
C LEU A 161 14.96 8.96 -13.31
N SER A 162 16.05 8.49 -13.93
CA SER A 162 16.98 9.34 -14.67
C SER A 162 16.29 9.97 -15.89
N ASP A 163 15.59 9.19 -16.69
CA ASP A 163 14.84 9.67 -17.86
C ASP A 163 13.76 10.69 -17.47
N LEU A 164 13.07 10.45 -16.35
CA LEU A 164 12.09 11.40 -15.81
C LEU A 164 12.73 12.71 -15.37
N LYS A 165 13.90 12.66 -14.73
CA LYS A 165 14.63 13.86 -14.31
C LYS A 165 15.04 14.71 -15.52
N ASP A 166 15.47 14.06 -16.60
CA ASP A 166 15.87 14.73 -17.84
C ASP A 166 14.65 15.30 -18.60
N THR A 167 13.52 14.60 -18.55
CA THR A 167 12.25 15.07 -19.14
C THR A 167 11.70 16.29 -18.40
N TYR A 168 11.73 16.28 -17.06
CA TYR A 168 11.18 17.32 -16.20
C TYR A 168 12.28 18.18 -15.55
N MET A 169 13.26 18.60 -16.35
CA MET A 169 14.36 19.44 -15.88
C MET A 169 13.87 20.67 -15.11
N GLY A 170 14.47 20.90 -13.95
CA GLY A 170 14.09 21.98 -13.02
C GLY A 170 12.87 21.68 -12.15
N ARG A 171 12.00 20.75 -12.55
CA ARG A 171 10.77 20.39 -11.82
C ARG A 171 10.90 19.11 -11.01
N LEU A 172 11.74 18.16 -11.42
CA LEU A 172 12.06 16.95 -10.65
C LEU A 172 13.46 17.01 -10.03
N LYS A 173 13.51 17.02 -8.70
CA LYS A 173 14.74 16.90 -7.91
C LYS A 173 14.83 15.49 -7.33
N LEU A 174 15.99 14.85 -7.47
CA LEU A 174 16.23 13.48 -7.05
C LEU A 174 17.54 13.41 -6.26
N ALA A 175 17.50 12.77 -5.10
CA ALA A 175 18.66 12.51 -4.26
C ALA A 175 18.62 11.06 -3.75
N TYR A 176 19.69 10.32 -3.98
CA TYR A 176 19.83 8.95 -3.53
C TYR A 176 20.58 8.88 -2.20
N VAL A 177 20.04 8.14 -1.24
CA VAL A 177 20.70 7.88 0.05
C VAL A 177 21.15 6.42 0.09
N MET A 178 22.44 6.17 0.26
CA MET A 178 23.04 4.84 0.14
C MET A 178 23.55 4.34 1.48
N SER A 179 23.07 3.17 1.92
CA SER A 179 23.44 2.60 3.23
C SER A 179 24.65 1.66 3.21
N ARG A 180 25.10 1.21 2.03
CA ARG A 180 26.20 0.26 1.83
C ARG A 180 27.14 0.65 0.69
N GLU A 181 27.04 1.89 0.20
CA GLU A 181 27.90 2.47 -0.81
C GLU A 181 28.20 3.91 -0.39
N GLN A 182 29.48 4.25 -0.27
CA GLN A 182 29.89 5.57 0.21
C GLN A 182 29.82 6.58 -0.93
N GLN A 183 29.24 7.73 -0.65
CA GLN A 183 29.18 8.91 -1.50
C GLN A 183 29.98 10.06 -0.87
N ASP A 184 30.36 11.05 -1.69
CA ASP A 184 31.20 12.18 -1.24
C ASP A 184 30.51 13.06 -0.20
N ILE A 185 29.18 13.19 -0.29
CA ILE A 185 28.38 14.03 0.60
C ILE A 185 27.77 13.16 1.69
N GLU A 186 28.16 13.41 2.95
CA GLU A 186 27.75 12.60 4.10
C GLU A 186 26.23 12.56 4.32
N LEU A 187 25.53 13.65 3.97
CA LEU A 187 24.07 13.71 4.00
C LEU A 187 23.42 12.58 3.18
N PHE A 188 24.10 12.03 2.18
CA PHE A 188 23.62 10.96 1.34
C PHE A 188 24.09 9.55 1.73
N ASN A 189 24.81 9.38 2.86
CA ASN A 189 25.31 8.08 3.32
C ASN A 189 24.50 7.50 4.49
N GLY A 190 24.31 6.19 4.56
CA GLY A 190 23.54 5.54 5.62
C GLY A 190 22.05 5.37 5.30
N ARG A 191 21.20 5.33 6.33
CA ARG A 191 19.75 5.18 6.19
C ARG A 191 19.04 6.53 6.32
N ILE A 192 17.84 6.63 5.76
CA ILE A 192 16.94 7.75 6.03
C ILE A 192 16.38 7.55 7.44
N THR A 193 16.76 8.44 8.35
CA THR A 193 16.30 8.51 9.75
C THR A 193 15.61 9.86 9.98
N LYS A 194 15.01 10.06 11.16
CA LYS A 194 14.49 11.35 11.61
C LYS A 194 15.52 12.47 11.46
N ASP A 195 16.72 12.28 12.01
CA ASP A 195 17.80 13.27 11.96
C ASP A 195 18.20 13.61 10.52
N LYS A 196 18.25 12.61 9.65
CA LYS A 196 18.57 12.82 8.23
C LYS A 196 17.47 13.57 7.50
N ALA A 197 16.20 13.26 7.77
CA ALA A 197 15.07 14.00 7.24
C ALA A 197 15.12 15.47 7.68
N ALA A 198 15.41 15.74 8.96
CA ALA A 198 15.62 17.09 9.47
C ALA A 198 16.77 17.81 8.76
N GLN A 199 17.90 17.13 8.50
CA GLN A 199 19.00 17.69 7.72
C GLN A 199 18.59 18.02 6.27
N PHE A 200 17.81 17.16 5.60
CA PHE A 200 17.28 17.49 4.27
C PHE A 200 16.38 18.72 4.29
N LEU A 201 15.55 18.86 5.32
CA LEU A 201 14.67 20.03 5.50
C LEU A 201 15.46 21.31 5.81
N GLN A 202 16.62 21.17 6.45
CA GLN A 202 17.50 22.29 6.76
C GLN A 202 18.31 22.77 5.55
N TYR A 203 18.85 21.82 4.77
CA TYR A 203 19.88 22.14 3.76
C TYR A 203 19.41 22.04 2.30
N TRP A 204 18.26 21.40 2.02
CA TRP A 204 17.86 21.06 0.65
C TRP A 204 16.47 21.54 0.26
N VAL A 205 15.46 21.34 1.11
CA VAL A 205 14.07 21.78 0.84
C VAL A 205 13.50 22.42 2.10
N ARG A 206 12.96 23.64 2.02
CA ARG A 206 12.31 24.25 3.17
C ARG A 206 10.95 23.63 3.41
N ALA A 207 10.63 23.35 4.67
CA ALA A 207 9.31 22.83 5.08
C ALA A 207 8.15 23.72 4.60
N ASP A 208 8.31 25.04 4.70
CA ASP A 208 7.30 26.04 4.29
C ASP A 208 6.94 25.96 2.80
N ASP A 209 7.83 25.43 1.96
CA ASP A 209 7.61 25.34 0.51
C ASP A 209 6.80 24.08 0.14
N ILE A 210 6.62 23.13 1.07
CA ILE A 210 6.05 21.80 0.79
C ILE A 210 4.54 21.79 1.03
N ASP A 211 3.77 21.50 -0.02
CA ASP A 211 2.32 21.36 0.08
C ASP A 211 1.91 19.96 0.59
N VAL A 212 2.56 18.92 0.07
CA VAL A 212 2.24 17.51 0.36
C VAL A 212 3.51 16.68 0.40
N ALA A 213 3.63 15.82 1.42
CA ALA A 213 4.70 14.84 1.54
C ALA A 213 4.16 13.41 1.42
N PHE A 214 4.84 12.56 0.64
CA PHE A 214 4.56 11.13 0.52
C PHE A 214 5.70 10.31 1.10
N ILE A 215 5.38 9.29 1.89
CA ILE A 215 6.38 8.45 2.55
C ILE A 215 6.03 6.98 2.34
N CYS A 216 6.97 6.20 1.81
CA CYS A 216 6.78 4.76 1.65
C CYS A 216 8.11 4.00 1.81
N GLY A 217 8.17 3.09 2.77
CA GLY A 217 9.37 2.30 3.05
C GLY A 217 9.30 1.52 4.36
N PRO A 218 10.45 1.20 4.98
CA PRO A 218 10.51 0.59 6.30
C PRO A 218 9.80 1.43 7.37
N GLU A 219 9.13 0.78 8.32
CA GLU A 219 8.31 1.43 9.36
C GLU A 219 9.09 2.47 10.18
N ASP A 220 10.32 2.15 10.59
CA ASP A 220 11.21 3.04 11.33
C ASP A 220 11.53 4.33 10.58
N MET A 221 11.80 4.21 9.27
CA MET A 221 11.99 5.38 8.39
C MET A 221 10.71 6.21 8.34
N MET A 222 9.55 5.58 8.18
CA MET A 222 8.30 6.32 7.99
C MET A 222 7.90 7.10 9.23
N HIS A 223 8.02 6.50 10.43
CA HIS A 223 7.79 7.20 11.69
C HIS A 223 8.77 8.36 11.86
N GLY A 224 10.08 8.11 11.68
CA GLY A 224 11.10 9.15 11.84
C GLY A 224 10.94 10.33 10.87
N VAL A 225 10.63 10.06 9.60
CA VAL A 225 10.39 11.11 8.60
C VAL A 225 9.10 11.89 8.91
N SER A 226 8.02 11.19 9.29
CA SER A 226 6.74 11.84 9.64
C SER A 226 6.89 12.76 10.86
N GLU A 227 7.65 12.34 11.87
CA GLU A 227 7.98 13.18 13.02
C GLU A 227 8.79 14.41 12.60
N ALA A 228 9.85 14.24 11.81
CA ALA A 228 10.69 15.36 11.37
C ALA A 228 9.90 16.40 10.56
N LEU A 229 8.98 15.97 9.69
CA LEU A 229 8.14 16.87 8.90
C LEU A 229 7.15 17.64 9.77
N GLN A 230 6.54 16.99 10.77
CA GLN A 230 5.63 17.65 11.70
C GLN A 230 6.37 18.63 12.62
N GLU A 231 7.55 18.27 13.11
CA GLU A 231 8.41 19.18 13.89
C GLU A 231 8.86 20.39 13.06
N ALA A 232 8.99 20.23 11.74
CA ALA A 232 9.29 21.30 10.80
C ALA A 232 8.06 22.11 10.37
N GLY A 233 6.85 21.77 10.84
CA GLY A 233 5.63 22.56 10.67
C GLY A 233 4.60 22.03 9.68
N LEU A 234 4.82 20.88 9.02
CA LEU A 234 3.79 20.29 8.16
C LEU A 234 2.66 19.71 9.00
N ALA A 235 1.42 20.00 8.60
CA ALA A 235 0.26 19.38 9.23
C ALA A 235 0.18 17.88 8.91
N LYS A 236 -0.34 17.07 9.85
CA LYS A 236 -0.56 15.62 9.65
C LYS A 236 -1.32 15.32 8.35
N SER A 237 -2.30 16.15 7.99
CA SER A 237 -3.11 16.00 6.76
C SER A 237 -2.31 16.18 5.46
N GLN A 238 -1.17 16.87 5.51
CA GLN A 238 -0.26 17.06 4.37
C GLN A 238 0.71 15.89 4.20
N ILE A 239 0.79 14.98 5.18
CA ILE A 239 1.72 13.86 5.18
C ILE A 239 0.95 12.58 4.88
N LYS A 240 1.25 11.96 3.74
CA LYS A 240 0.69 10.69 3.31
C LYS A 240 1.71 9.58 3.50
N VAL A 241 1.27 8.47 4.08
CA VAL A 241 2.13 7.30 4.36
C VAL A 241 1.48 6.04 3.81
N GLU A 242 2.27 5.16 3.21
CA GLU A 242 1.83 3.80 2.84
C GLU A 242 2.83 2.76 3.37
N LEU A 243 2.33 1.85 4.22
CA LEU A 243 3.10 0.76 4.81
C LEU A 243 2.87 -0.54 4.06
N PHE A 244 3.95 -1.23 3.68
CA PHE A 244 3.85 -2.55 3.06
C PHE A 244 3.78 -3.66 4.11
N ALA A 245 2.96 -4.67 3.86
CA ALA A 245 2.78 -5.82 4.76
C ALA A 245 4.09 -6.55 5.07
N ALA A 246 5.02 -6.59 4.12
CA ALA A 246 6.34 -7.19 4.28
C ALA A 246 7.23 -6.46 5.31
N SER A 247 6.86 -5.23 5.68
CA SER A 247 7.59 -4.38 6.63
C SER A 247 7.04 -4.48 8.06
N ILE A 248 5.89 -5.12 8.28
CA ILE A 248 5.24 -5.19 9.60
C ILE A 248 5.70 -6.44 10.35
N PRO A 249 6.07 -6.33 11.65
CA PRO A 249 6.20 -7.48 12.52
C PRO A 249 4.88 -8.28 12.57
N LYS A 250 4.96 -9.61 12.66
CA LYS A 250 3.75 -10.42 12.89
C LYS A 250 3.23 -10.14 14.30
N HIS A 251 2.15 -9.39 14.42
CA HIS A 251 1.45 -9.22 15.69
C HIS A 251 0.54 -10.42 15.94
N ALA A 252 0.67 -11.02 17.12
CA ALA A 252 -0.32 -11.97 17.61
C ALA A 252 -1.44 -11.18 18.29
N HIS A 253 -2.69 -11.48 17.95
CA HIS A 253 -3.84 -10.96 18.67
C HIS A 253 -3.66 -11.21 20.17
N GLN A 254 -3.86 -10.18 20.98
CA GLN A 254 -3.94 -10.32 22.42
C GLN A 254 -5.40 -10.20 22.84
N PRO A 255 -6.02 -11.30 23.31
CA PRO A 255 -7.39 -11.27 23.79
C PRO A 255 -7.56 -10.17 24.83
N ARG A 256 -8.58 -9.34 24.68
CA ARG A 256 -8.87 -8.32 25.68
C ARG A 256 -9.34 -9.02 26.94
N ALA A 257 -8.79 -8.59 28.09
CA ALA A 257 -9.17 -9.14 29.39
C ALA A 257 -10.68 -8.99 29.59
N ALA A 258 -11.41 -10.10 29.44
CA ALA A 258 -12.81 -10.17 29.78
C ALA A 258 -12.96 -9.72 31.25
N SER A 259 -13.91 -8.82 31.53
CA SER A 259 -14.31 -8.60 32.92
C SER A 259 -14.73 -9.95 33.50
N ALA A 260 -14.39 -10.24 34.76
CA ALA A 260 -14.63 -11.55 35.39
C ALA A 260 -16.10 -12.02 35.37
N ALA A 261 -17.03 -11.16 34.96
CA ALA A 261 -18.45 -11.48 34.72
C ALA A 261 -18.76 -12.05 33.31
N ALA A 262 -17.79 -12.08 32.39
CA ALA A 262 -17.94 -12.48 30.98
C ALA A 262 -17.14 -13.75 30.62
N ALA A 263 -16.84 -14.62 31.60
CA ALA A 263 -16.09 -15.87 31.40
C ALA A 263 -16.86 -16.98 30.65
N THR A 264 -17.92 -16.64 29.91
CA THR A 264 -18.60 -17.50 28.95
C THR A 264 -18.20 -17.06 27.56
N HIS A 265 -17.69 -17.99 26.73
CA HIS A 265 -17.45 -17.79 25.30
C HIS A 265 -18.73 -17.30 24.62
N GLN A 266 -18.93 -15.98 24.53
CA GLN A 266 -20.11 -15.40 23.92
C GLN A 266 -20.03 -15.64 22.42
N GLN A 267 -21.03 -16.34 21.90
CA GLN A 267 -21.19 -16.50 20.46
C GLN A 267 -21.69 -15.19 19.87
N THR A 268 -21.15 -14.83 18.72
CA THR A 268 -21.62 -13.72 17.89
C THR A 268 -22.15 -14.26 16.58
N GLU A 269 -23.35 -13.85 16.21
CA GLU A 269 -23.87 -14.02 14.85
C GLU A 269 -23.30 -12.89 13.97
N VAL A 270 -22.64 -13.25 12.89
CA VAL A 270 -22.08 -12.31 11.91
C VAL A 270 -22.82 -12.44 10.60
N THR A 271 -23.37 -11.34 10.11
CA THR A 271 -23.87 -11.23 8.73
C THR A 271 -22.87 -10.47 7.89
N VAL A 272 -22.50 -11.04 6.74
CA VAL A 272 -21.63 -10.41 5.75
C VAL A 272 -22.44 -10.09 4.50
N ILE A 273 -22.49 -8.82 4.13
CA ILE A 273 -23.07 -8.34 2.87
C ILE A 273 -21.92 -8.08 1.89
N MET A 274 -21.96 -8.72 0.72
CA MET A 274 -20.95 -8.59 -0.32
C MET A 274 -21.50 -8.96 -1.70
N ASP A 275 -21.28 -8.08 -2.68
CA ASP A 275 -21.80 -8.16 -4.04
C ASP A 275 -23.32 -8.40 -4.08
N GLY A 276 -24.06 -7.68 -3.23
CA GLY A 276 -25.52 -7.77 -3.10
C GLY A 276 -26.04 -9.04 -2.41
N ASN A 277 -25.15 -9.92 -1.96
CA ASN A 277 -25.52 -11.17 -1.27
C ASN A 277 -25.24 -11.07 0.23
N ALA A 278 -26.09 -11.69 1.05
CA ALA A 278 -25.90 -11.82 2.49
C ALA A 278 -25.58 -13.27 2.86
N ALA A 279 -24.55 -13.47 3.67
CA ALA A 279 -24.19 -14.76 4.27
C ALA A 279 -24.07 -14.61 5.78
N ILE A 280 -24.45 -15.66 6.53
CA ILE A 280 -24.47 -15.65 7.99
C ILE A 280 -23.58 -16.78 8.51
N PHE A 281 -22.79 -16.50 9.54
CA PHE A 281 -22.05 -17.49 10.29
C PHE A 281 -21.98 -17.11 11.78
N THR A 282 -21.56 -18.05 12.61
CA THR A 282 -21.34 -17.82 14.05
C THR A 282 -19.88 -17.96 14.41
N MET A 283 -19.41 -17.15 15.37
CA MET A 283 -18.06 -17.22 15.89
C MET A 283 -18.01 -16.92 17.39
N GLU A 284 -16.95 -17.36 18.05
CA GLU A 284 -16.64 -16.93 19.41
C GLU A 284 -16.06 -15.50 19.38
N GLN A 285 -16.48 -14.66 20.32
CA GLN A 285 -15.86 -13.35 20.52
C GLN A 285 -14.37 -13.50 20.88
N ASP A 286 -13.56 -12.55 20.42
CA ASP A 286 -12.14 -12.38 20.84
C ASP A 286 -11.22 -13.59 20.60
N LYS A 287 -11.61 -14.51 19.71
CA LYS A 287 -10.85 -15.73 19.37
C LYS A 287 -10.09 -15.61 18.06
N GLU A 288 -10.77 -15.16 17.02
CA GLU A 288 -10.23 -15.00 15.66
C GLU A 288 -10.85 -13.77 15.00
N SER A 289 -10.23 -13.25 13.94
CA SER A 289 -10.73 -12.07 13.23
C SER A 289 -12.04 -12.38 12.49
N LEU A 290 -12.85 -11.36 12.20
CA LEU A 290 -14.04 -11.48 11.35
C LEU A 290 -13.71 -12.10 9.98
N LEU A 291 -12.54 -11.76 9.43
CA LEU A 291 -12.05 -12.35 8.19
C LEU A 291 -11.80 -13.85 8.33
N ASP A 292 -11.02 -14.27 9.32
CA ASP A 292 -10.61 -15.67 9.47
C ASP A 292 -11.81 -16.56 9.80
N ALA A 293 -12.74 -16.08 10.64
CA ALA A 293 -14.00 -16.77 10.91
C ALA A 293 -14.86 -16.93 9.65
N GLY A 294 -14.96 -15.89 8.82
CA GLY A 294 -15.68 -15.95 7.54
C GLY A 294 -15.06 -16.94 6.56
N LEU A 295 -13.73 -16.93 6.41
CA LEU A 295 -13.01 -17.90 5.57
C LEU A 295 -13.20 -19.33 6.07
N ARG A 296 -13.14 -19.56 7.40
CA ARG A 296 -13.39 -20.86 8.03
C ARG A 296 -14.83 -21.33 7.83
N ALA A 297 -15.78 -20.42 7.79
CA ALA A 297 -17.18 -20.70 7.45
C ALA A 297 -17.42 -20.93 5.95
N GLY A 298 -16.37 -20.86 5.11
CA GLY A 298 -16.44 -21.13 3.68
C GLY A 298 -16.81 -19.92 2.81
N LEU A 299 -16.81 -18.71 3.37
CA LEU A 299 -17.05 -17.48 2.59
C LEU A 299 -15.75 -17.06 1.90
N ASP A 300 -15.81 -16.71 0.60
CA ASP A 300 -14.71 -16.05 -0.10
C ASP A 300 -14.69 -14.54 0.25
N MET A 301 -14.19 -14.25 1.45
CA MET A 301 -14.05 -12.91 1.98
C MET A 301 -13.00 -12.09 1.19
N ARG A 302 -13.18 -10.77 1.09
CA ARG A 302 -12.20 -9.88 0.45
C ARG A 302 -10.99 -9.67 1.35
N TYR A 303 -9.80 -10.13 0.93
CA TYR A 303 -8.54 -9.91 1.66
C TYR A 303 -7.30 -10.05 0.78
N SER A 304 -6.17 -9.56 1.30
CA SER A 304 -4.83 -9.80 0.74
C SER A 304 -3.79 -9.95 1.87
N CYS A 305 -3.46 -8.86 2.58
CA CYS A 305 -2.31 -8.85 3.50
C CYS A 305 -2.54 -9.52 4.87
N LYS A 306 -3.78 -9.53 5.37
CA LYS A 306 -4.15 -9.90 6.76
C LYS A 306 -3.37 -9.17 7.88
N GLY A 307 -2.75 -8.03 7.58
CA GLY A 307 -1.93 -7.26 8.51
C GLY A 307 -2.35 -5.79 8.66
N GLY A 308 -3.58 -5.45 8.28
CA GLY A 308 -4.11 -4.10 8.50
C GLY A 308 -3.57 -2.99 7.59
N VAL A 309 -2.95 -3.32 6.44
CA VAL A 309 -2.30 -2.33 5.54
C VAL A 309 -2.88 -2.16 4.14
N CYS A 310 -3.43 -3.21 3.53
CA CYS A 310 -3.79 -3.15 2.10
C CYS A 310 -5.21 -2.63 1.82
N SER A 311 -6.04 -2.42 2.85
CA SER A 311 -7.47 -2.06 2.73
C SER A 311 -8.37 -2.98 1.89
N THR A 312 -7.87 -4.07 1.30
CA THR A 312 -8.70 -5.03 0.55
C THR A 312 -9.86 -5.60 1.38
N CYS A 313 -9.68 -5.73 2.71
CA CYS A 313 -10.67 -6.25 3.63
C CYS A 313 -11.52 -5.16 4.31
N ARG A 314 -11.47 -3.93 3.81
CA ARG A 314 -12.26 -2.78 4.28
C ARG A 314 -13.75 -3.08 4.09
N CYS A 315 -14.51 -2.90 5.16
CA CYS A 315 -15.97 -3.00 5.16
C CYS A 315 -16.55 -2.03 6.18
N LYS A 316 -17.86 -1.77 6.12
CA LYS A 316 -18.55 -0.92 7.07
C LYS A 316 -19.32 -1.77 8.07
N VAL A 317 -19.25 -1.44 9.36
CA VAL A 317 -20.14 -2.01 10.37
C VAL A 317 -21.50 -1.31 10.27
N ILE A 318 -22.53 -2.07 9.93
CA ILE A 318 -23.93 -1.59 9.81
C ILE A 318 -24.69 -1.79 11.13
N GLU A 319 -24.38 -2.86 11.85
CA GLU A 319 -24.97 -3.21 13.14
C GLU A 319 -23.90 -3.86 14.04
N GLY A 320 -23.99 -3.61 15.35
CA GLY A 320 -23.06 -4.16 16.34
C GLY A 320 -21.79 -3.34 16.53
N LYS A 321 -20.83 -3.92 17.24
CA LYS A 321 -19.52 -3.32 17.49
C LYS A 321 -18.41 -4.32 17.29
N VAL A 322 -17.31 -3.80 16.79
CA VAL A 322 -16.06 -4.53 16.65
C VAL A 322 -14.97 -3.66 17.21
N ASP A 323 -13.92 -4.30 17.67
CA ASP A 323 -12.68 -3.63 17.97
C ASP A 323 -11.62 -4.07 16.97
N MET A 324 -10.69 -3.17 16.66
CA MET A 324 -9.65 -3.42 15.66
C MET A 324 -8.28 -3.42 16.33
N ASP A 325 -7.49 -4.47 16.11
CA ASP A 325 -6.15 -4.60 16.69
C ASP A 325 -5.18 -3.57 16.12
N VAL A 326 -5.18 -3.45 14.78
CA VAL A 326 -4.24 -2.64 14.03
C VAL A 326 -4.95 -1.94 12.88
N ASN A 327 -4.61 -0.67 12.66
CA ASN A 327 -5.03 0.08 11.49
C ASN A 327 -3.88 0.92 10.94
N TYR A 328 -3.40 0.56 9.76
CA TYR A 328 -2.43 1.34 9.01
C TYR A 328 -2.98 1.86 7.67
N ALA A 329 -4.27 1.60 7.39
CA ALA A 329 -4.80 1.70 6.03
C ALA A 329 -6.04 2.59 5.92
N LEU A 330 -6.79 2.77 7.00
CA LEU A 330 -7.99 3.62 7.04
C LEU A 330 -7.66 4.94 7.73
N GLU A 331 -8.15 6.02 7.13
CA GLU A 331 -8.02 7.38 7.68
C GLU A 331 -9.00 7.60 8.85
N ASP A 332 -8.71 8.58 9.72
CA ASP A 332 -9.49 8.86 10.93
C ASP A 332 -10.99 9.11 10.63
N TYR A 333 -11.29 9.75 9.48
CA TYR A 333 -12.66 10.02 9.05
C TYR A 333 -13.41 8.76 8.57
N GLU A 334 -12.70 7.77 8.01
CA GLU A 334 -13.29 6.50 7.59
C GLU A 334 -13.71 5.69 8.83
N ILE A 335 -12.83 5.63 9.83
CA ILE A 335 -13.12 4.98 11.12
C ILE A 335 -14.33 5.64 11.79
N ALA A 336 -14.37 6.97 11.82
CA ALA A 336 -15.51 7.71 12.38
C ALA A 336 -16.85 7.43 11.66
N ARG A 337 -16.80 7.07 10.37
CA ARG A 337 -17.96 6.67 9.57
C ARG A 337 -18.33 5.18 9.71
N GLY A 338 -17.63 4.43 10.56
CA GLY A 338 -17.89 3.01 10.84
C GLY A 338 -17.18 2.03 9.90
N TYR A 339 -16.19 2.49 9.12
CA TYR A 339 -15.34 1.58 8.34
C TYR A 339 -14.32 0.90 9.24
N VAL A 340 -14.07 -0.39 8.95
CA VAL A 340 -13.15 -1.25 9.67
C VAL A 340 -12.40 -2.19 8.71
N LEU A 341 -11.31 -2.77 9.17
CA LEU A 341 -10.58 -3.82 8.45
C LEU A 341 -10.96 -5.18 9.02
N SER A 342 -11.82 -5.94 8.33
CA SER A 342 -12.30 -7.25 8.83
C SER A 342 -11.18 -8.24 9.20
N CYS A 343 -9.98 -8.10 8.62
CA CYS A 343 -8.81 -8.92 8.99
C CYS A 343 -8.18 -8.60 10.34
N GLN A 344 -8.50 -7.45 10.92
CA GLN A 344 -8.01 -7.00 12.24
C GLN A 344 -9.16 -6.76 13.22
N SER A 345 -10.41 -7.00 12.81
CA SER A 345 -11.60 -6.72 13.61
C SER A 345 -12.10 -7.95 14.35
N PHE A 346 -12.43 -7.76 15.62
CA PHE A 346 -12.96 -8.77 16.53
C PHE A 346 -14.31 -8.29 17.10
N PRO A 347 -15.38 -9.10 17.04
CA PRO A 347 -16.70 -8.67 17.50
C PRO A 347 -16.77 -8.52 19.03
N THR A 348 -17.48 -7.50 19.51
CA THR A 348 -17.72 -7.23 20.94
C THR A 348 -19.20 -7.25 21.32
N THR A 349 -20.09 -7.54 20.37
CA THR A 349 -21.55 -7.64 20.56
C THR A 349 -22.06 -8.98 20.07
N ALA A 350 -23.21 -9.43 20.57
CA ALA A 350 -23.81 -10.73 20.20
C ALA A 350 -24.23 -10.84 18.71
N ARG A 351 -24.37 -9.71 18.03
CA ARG A 351 -24.66 -9.62 16.59
C ARG A 351 -23.81 -8.53 15.96
N VAL A 352 -23.28 -8.82 14.77
CA VAL A 352 -22.53 -7.87 13.94
C VAL A 352 -22.96 -8.03 12.48
N VAL A 353 -23.21 -6.92 11.80
CA VAL A 353 -23.46 -6.89 10.35
C VAL A 353 -22.38 -6.05 9.70
N ILE A 354 -21.62 -6.64 8.79
CA ILE A 354 -20.60 -5.94 7.99
C ILE A 354 -20.98 -5.93 6.52
N ASP A 355 -20.74 -4.80 5.86
CA ASP A 355 -21.07 -4.58 4.46
C ASP A 355 -19.84 -4.14 3.67
N PHE A 356 -19.49 -4.92 2.64
CA PHE A 356 -18.37 -4.68 1.73
C PHE A 356 -18.76 -3.88 0.48
N ASP A 357 -20.04 -3.58 0.30
CA ASP A 357 -20.57 -2.91 -0.90
C ASP A 357 -20.76 -1.39 -0.68
N GLN A 358 -20.48 -0.91 0.53
CA GLN A 358 -20.53 0.50 0.85
C GLN A 358 -19.39 1.25 0.15
N ALA A 359 -19.76 2.11 -0.80
CA ALA A 359 -18.86 3.08 -1.40
C ALA A 359 -18.59 4.25 -0.43
N GLU A 360 -17.42 4.88 -0.61
CA GLU A 360 -16.96 6.00 0.20
C GLU A 360 -17.83 7.25 0.06
#